data_AF-A0A975IS77-F1
#
_entry.id   AF-A0A975IS77-F1
#
_cell.length_a   1.000
_cell.length_b   1.000
_cell.length_c   1.000
_cell.angle_alpha   90.00
_cell.angle_beta   90.00
_cell.angle_gamma   90.00
#
_symmetry.space_group_name_H-M   'P 1'
#
loop_
_entity.id
_entity.type
_entity.pdbx_description
1 polymer ?
#
loop_
_entity_poly.entity_id
_entity_poly.type
_entity_poly.pdbx_seq_one_letter_code
_entity_poly.pdbx_strand_id
1 'polypeptide(L)'
;MKKVILTFVLCSTQFFSYAQPTLNNIENFVVGMTLVFQECDTSGVKVGKKGGNRIWDFSDLQSLNSKTITEDMILPDSTNYKDQFPTANLVEKYSDGRLVFAEINKNENYLVGFVDNTIPINMKYEKPMLFAKRPIHFSDSISDTYTTKYNIKNLDFKGQGTVTIIADGYGTLVLPNGKFENVLRVKITQQQKDTLV
;
A
#
# COMPACT_ATOMS: atom_id res chain seq x y z
N MET A 1 -56.05 -40.21 26.00
CA MET A 1 -55.32 -38.95 25.76
C MET A 1 -54.15 -39.25 24.83
N LYS A 2 -54.22 -38.87 23.55
CA LYS A 2 -53.20 -39.17 22.54
C LYS A 2 -52.03 -38.20 22.70
N LYS A 3 -50.84 -38.71 23.02
CA LYS A 3 -49.61 -37.91 23.13
C LYS A 3 -49.10 -37.64 21.72
N VAL A 4 -49.17 -36.39 21.26
CA VAL A 4 -48.53 -35.93 20.03
C VAL A 4 -47.06 -35.67 20.35
N ILE A 5 -46.16 -36.51 19.83
CA ILE A 5 -44.72 -36.30 19.93
C ILE A 5 -44.32 -35.33 18.81
N LEU A 6 -43.96 -34.11 19.19
CA LEU A 6 -43.48 -33.07 18.27
C LEU A 6 -41.97 -33.29 18.06
N THR A 7 -41.60 -33.96 16.97
CA THR A 7 -40.19 -34.13 16.58
C THR A 7 -39.66 -32.84 15.98
N PHE A 8 -38.85 -32.10 16.73
CA PHE A 8 -38.16 -30.89 16.28
C PHE A 8 -36.96 -31.31 15.41
N VAL A 9 -37.08 -31.23 14.09
CA VAL A 9 -35.97 -31.47 13.16
C VAL A 9 -35.02 -30.27 13.25
N LEU A 10 -33.92 -30.43 13.97
CA LEU A 10 -32.84 -29.46 14.06
C LEU A 10 -32.10 -29.45 12.70
N CYS A 11 -32.50 -28.57 11.79
CA CYS A 11 -31.82 -28.37 10.52
C CYS A 11 -30.46 -27.71 10.81
N SER A 12 -29.40 -28.52 10.94
CA SER A 12 -28.03 -28.06 11.12
C SER A 12 -27.53 -27.45 9.81
N THR A 13 -27.81 -26.17 9.59
CA THR A 13 -27.17 -25.40 8.53
C THR A 13 -25.68 -25.32 8.82
N GLN A 14 -24.87 -26.06 8.05
CA GLN A 14 -23.43 -25.94 8.07
C GLN A 14 -23.05 -24.55 7.55
N PHE A 15 -22.78 -23.61 8.46
CA PHE A 15 -22.16 -22.35 8.11
C PHE A 15 -20.71 -22.63 7.71
N PHE A 16 -20.43 -22.66 6.41
CA PHE A 16 -19.07 -22.56 5.90
C PHE A 16 -18.56 -21.15 6.21
N SER A 17 -17.85 -21.00 7.33
CA SER A 17 -17.10 -19.78 7.62
C SER A 17 -15.81 -19.84 6.79
N TYR A 18 -15.76 -19.07 5.70
CA TYR A 18 -14.50 -18.80 5.03
C TYR A 18 -13.67 -17.89 5.94
N ALA A 19 -12.52 -18.37 6.41
CA ALA A 19 -11.58 -17.54 7.14
C ALA A 19 -11.23 -16.33 6.29
N GLN A 20 -11.36 -15.12 6.86
CA GLN A 20 -11.06 -13.89 6.13
C GLN A 20 -9.55 -13.80 5.86
N PRO A 21 -9.13 -13.37 4.66
CA PRO A 21 -7.72 -13.20 4.38
C PRO A 21 -7.10 -12.18 5.32
N THR A 22 -5.87 -12.49 5.75
CA THR A 22 -5.03 -11.61 6.55
C THR A 22 -3.76 -11.32 5.77
N LEU A 23 -3.41 -10.04 5.66
CA LEU A 23 -2.22 -9.60 4.96
C LEU A 23 -1.10 -9.38 5.96
N ASN A 24 -0.20 -10.36 6.06
CA ASN A 24 0.90 -10.35 7.04
C ASN A 24 2.17 -9.66 6.54
N ASN A 25 2.35 -9.54 5.22
CA ASN A 25 3.62 -9.15 4.60
C ASN A 25 3.46 -7.98 3.61
N ILE A 26 2.47 -7.10 3.79
CA ILE A 26 2.32 -5.90 2.97
C ILE A 26 3.56 -5.01 3.09
N GLU A 27 4.09 -4.57 1.94
CA GLU A 27 5.30 -3.73 1.82
C GLU A 27 6.49 -4.25 2.66
N ASN A 28 6.63 -5.56 2.86
CA ASN A 28 7.73 -6.14 3.67
C ASN A 28 8.99 -6.40 2.81
N PHE A 29 9.48 -5.35 2.17
CA PHE A 29 10.68 -5.43 1.33
C PHE A 29 11.95 -5.47 2.16
N VAL A 30 12.99 -6.11 1.61
CA VAL A 30 14.31 -6.20 2.24
C VAL A 30 15.39 -5.67 1.31
N VAL A 31 16.48 -5.18 1.90
CA VAL A 31 17.66 -4.75 1.15
C VAL A 31 18.14 -5.85 0.21
N GLY A 32 18.46 -5.47 -1.03
CA GLY A 32 18.88 -6.36 -2.11
C GLY A 32 17.75 -6.87 -2.98
N MET A 33 16.49 -6.58 -2.65
CA MET A 33 15.37 -6.83 -3.57
C MET A 33 15.33 -5.78 -4.68
N THR A 34 14.88 -6.21 -5.86
CA THR A 34 14.50 -5.34 -6.97
C THR A 34 13.05 -5.61 -7.33
N LEU A 35 12.24 -4.56 -7.39
CA LEU A 35 10.87 -4.61 -7.88
C LEU A 35 10.83 -4.06 -9.31
N VAL A 36 9.98 -4.65 -10.15
CA VAL A 36 9.78 -4.24 -11.53
C VAL A 36 8.30 -3.94 -11.73
N PHE A 37 8.00 -2.66 -11.96
CA PHE A 37 6.65 -2.17 -12.18
C PHE A 37 6.41 -1.98 -13.67
N GLN A 38 5.39 -2.66 -14.19
CA GLN A 38 4.90 -2.46 -15.55
C GLN A 38 3.71 -1.51 -15.52
N GLU A 39 3.83 -0.35 -16.15
CA GLU A 39 2.67 0.52 -16.35
C GLU A 39 1.71 -0.11 -17.37
N CYS A 40 0.41 -0.01 -17.09
CA CYS A 40 -0.67 -0.49 -17.96
C CYS A 40 -1.61 0.66 -18.31
N ASP A 41 -2.27 0.57 -19.47
CA ASP A 41 -3.35 1.48 -19.84
C ASP A 41 -4.54 1.26 -18.88
N THR A 42 -4.98 2.36 -18.27
CA THR A 42 -6.10 2.37 -17.33
C THR A 42 -7.38 2.94 -17.95
N SER A 43 -7.35 3.31 -19.24
CA SER A 43 -8.49 3.83 -19.99
C SER A 43 -9.62 2.79 -19.98
N GLY A 44 -10.77 3.17 -19.42
CA GLY A 44 -11.93 2.27 -19.34
C GLY A 44 -11.88 1.21 -18.23
N VAL A 45 -10.77 1.09 -17.49
CA VAL A 45 -10.64 0.15 -16.36
C VAL A 45 -11.53 0.61 -15.20
N LYS A 46 -12.29 -0.32 -14.62
CA LYS A 46 -13.16 -0.07 -13.47
C LYS A 46 -12.58 -0.72 -12.22
N VAL A 47 -12.39 0.05 -11.15
CA VAL A 47 -11.83 -0.40 -9.86
C VAL A 47 -12.59 -1.58 -9.22
N GLY A 48 -13.85 -1.80 -9.61
CA GLY A 48 -14.69 -2.88 -9.08
C GLY A 48 -15.25 -2.61 -7.68
N LYS A 49 -16.26 -3.39 -7.29
CA LYS A 49 -16.98 -3.21 -6.02
C LYS A 49 -16.15 -3.68 -4.81
N LYS A 50 -16.42 -3.08 -3.65
CA LYS A 50 -15.88 -3.49 -2.34
C LYS A 50 -16.65 -4.67 -1.73
N GLY A 51 -16.13 -5.23 -0.64
CA GLY A 51 -16.74 -6.33 0.12
C GLY A 51 -16.10 -7.70 -0.14
N GLY A 52 -16.68 -8.75 0.47
CA GLY A 52 -16.16 -10.10 0.36
C GLY A 52 -16.54 -10.84 -0.92
N ASN A 53 -15.78 -11.87 -1.25
CA ASN A 53 -15.99 -12.79 -2.37
C ASN A 53 -16.15 -12.06 -3.71
N ARG A 54 -15.28 -11.08 -3.98
CA ARG A 54 -15.27 -10.33 -5.25
C ARG A 54 -14.39 -11.00 -6.29
N ILE A 55 -14.76 -10.83 -7.55
CA ILE A 55 -13.87 -11.08 -8.68
C ILE A 55 -13.53 -9.71 -9.27
N TRP A 56 -12.24 -9.37 -9.22
CA TRP A 56 -11.69 -8.22 -9.92
C TRP A 56 -10.99 -8.74 -11.15
N ASP A 57 -11.68 -8.64 -12.28
CA ASP A 57 -11.16 -9.10 -13.56
C ASP A 57 -10.53 -7.94 -14.32
N PHE A 58 -9.22 -8.04 -14.51
CA PHE A 58 -8.38 -7.13 -15.26
C PHE A 58 -7.54 -7.90 -16.30
N SER A 59 -8.02 -9.06 -16.76
CA SER A 59 -7.35 -9.89 -17.77
C SER A 59 -7.06 -9.16 -19.08
N ASP A 60 -7.86 -8.14 -19.41
CA ASP A 60 -7.70 -7.31 -20.61
C ASP A 60 -6.72 -6.13 -20.45
N LEU A 61 -6.06 -5.96 -19.28
CA LEU A 61 -5.08 -4.88 -19.08
C LEU A 61 -3.97 -4.94 -20.12
N GLN A 62 -3.73 -3.82 -20.79
CA GLN A 62 -2.69 -3.69 -21.81
C GLN A 62 -1.46 -3.01 -21.22
N SER A 63 -0.31 -3.66 -21.32
CA SER A 63 0.96 -3.07 -20.90
C SER A 63 1.39 -1.93 -21.82
N LEU A 64 1.89 -0.85 -21.23
CA LEU A 64 2.55 0.23 -21.95
C LEU A 64 4.03 -0.16 -22.09
N ASN A 65 4.36 -0.89 -23.15
CA ASN A 65 5.65 -1.59 -23.37
C ASN A 65 6.94 -0.75 -23.21
N SER A 66 6.85 0.58 -23.15
CA SER A 66 8.00 1.48 -22.98
C SER A 66 8.13 2.07 -21.57
N LYS A 67 7.30 1.64 -20.62
CA LYS A 67 7.23 2.22 -19.27
C LYS A 67 7.34 1.15 -18.19
N THR A 68 8.57 0.74 -17.97
CA THR A 68 8.96 -0.06 -16.81
C THR A 68 9.73 0.82 -15.84
N ILE A 69 9.33 0.79 -14.57
CA ILE A 69 10.04 1.45 -13.48
C ILE A 69 10.64 0.34 -12.60
N THR A 70 11.93 0.43 -12.29
CA THR A 70 12.54 -0.48 -11.33
C THR A 70 12.80 0.25 -10.01
N GLU A 71 12.60 -0.47 -8.92
CA GLU A 71 12.89 0.01 -7.57
C GLU A 71 13.87 -0.95 -6.91
N ASP A 72 15.08 -0.47 -6.61
CA ASP A 72 16.09 -1.23 -5.88
C ASP A 72 16.03 -0.88 -4.40
N MET A 73 15.92 -1.91 -3.57
CA MET A 73 15.90 -1.78 -2.12
C MET A 73 17.35 -1.74 -1.62
N ILE A 74 17.82 -0.57 -1.20
CA ILE A 74 19.22 -0.35 -0.79
C ILE A 74 19.32 0.16 0.65
N LEU A 75 20.53 0.13 1.21
CA LEU A 75 20.81 0.72 2.51
C LEU A 75 20.92 2.25 2.40
N PRO A 76 20.43 3.02 3.40
CA PRO A 76 20.63 4.47 3.45
C PRO A 76 22.11 4.90 3.33
N ASP A 77 23.02 4.10 3.90
CA ASP A 77 24.47 4.28 3.86
C ASP A 77 25.08 4.26 2.45
N SER A 78 24.36 3.71 1.47
CA SER A 78 24.78 3.75 0.07
C SER A 78 24.41 5.06 -0.65
N THR A 79 23.77 5.99 0.05
CA THR A 79 23.32 7.27 -0.48
C THR A 79 24.05 8.46 0.15
N ASN A 80 24.10 9.59 -0.54
CA ASN A 80 24.65 10.84 -0.02
C ASN A 80 23.70 11.58 0.94
N TYR A 81 22.54 11.03 1.26
CA TYR A 81 21.49 11.69 2.04
C TYR A 81 21.24 11.04 3.40
N LYS A 82 22.02 10.02 3.79
CA LYS A 82 21.88 9.30 5.07
C LYS A 82 21.72 10.26 6.26
N ASP A 83 22.60 11.26 6.37
CA ASP A 83 22.61 12.18 7.51
C ASP A 83 21.36 13.06 7.59
N GLN A 84 20.62 13.19 6.49
CA GLN A 84 19.38 13.97 6.42
C GLN A 84 18.16 13.16 6.90
N PHE A 85 18.23 11.83 6.78
CA PHE A 85 17.18 10.87 7.13
C PHE A 85 17.69 9.78 8.10
N PRO A 86 18.13 10.15 9.33
CA PRO A 86 18.84 9.24 10.23
C PRO A 86 17.99 8.08 10.77
N THR A 87 16.66 8.16 10.67
CA THR A 87 15.74 7.07 11.07
C THR A 87 15.47 6.08 9.94
N ALA A 88 15.86 6.39 8.70
CA ALA A 88 15.68 5.47 7.59
C ALA A 88 16.52 4.22 7.81
N ASN A 89 15.96 3.06 7.46
CA ASN A 89 16.67 1.79 7.43
C ASN A 89 16.54 1.06 6.08
N LEU A 90 15.74 1.60 5.17
CA LEU A 90 15.57 1.16 3.79
C LEU A 90 15.47 2.38 2.87
N VAL A 91 16.00 2.29 1.66
CA VAL A 91 15.77 3.25 0.58
C VAL A 91 15.24 2.52 -0.63
N GLU A 92 14.13 2.99 -1.18
CA GLU A 92 13.62 2.58 -2.48
C GLU A 92 14.25 3.50 -3.52
N LYS A 93 15.20 2.96 -4.29
CA LYS A 93 15.90 3.68 -5.35
C LYS A 93 15.23 3.39 -6.68
N TYR A 94 14.58 4.40 -7.23
CA TYR A 94 13.90 4.31 -8.52
C TYR A 94 14.90 4.40 -9.69
N SER A 95 14.59 3.75 -10.80
CA SER A 95 15.36 3.81 -12.05
C SER A 95 15.51 5.22 -12.63
N ASP A 96 14.60 6.13 -12.29
CA ASP A 96 14.63 7.54 -12.68
C ASP A 96 15.47 8.42 -11.73
N GLY A 97 16.07 7.83 -10.69
CA GLY A 97 16.93 8.50 -9.73
C GLY A 97 16.23 9.05 -8.49
N ARG A 98 14.90 8.93 -8.38
CA ARG A 98 14.19 9.25 -7.13
C ARG A 98 14.60 8.29 -6.02
N LEU A 99 14.66 8.81 -4.79
CA LEU A 99 14.97 8.05 -3.59
C LEU A 99 13.83 8.25 -2.58
N VAL A 100 13.18 7.17 -2.19
CA VAL A 100 12.21 7.17 -1.08
C VAL A 100 12.90 6.57 0.13
N PHE A 101 12.97 7.32 1.22
CA PHE A 101 13.57 6.87 2.48
C PHE A 101 12.46 6.37 3.40
N ALA A 102 12.62 5.14 3.88
CA ALA A 102 11.64 4.48 4.73
C ALA A 102 12.26 3.96 6.03
N GLU A 103 11.45 4.00 7.09
CA GLU A 103 11.67 3.27 8.33
C GLU A 103 10.74 2.06 8.36
N ILE A 104 11.32 0.87 8.19
CA ILE A 104 10.64 -0.41 8.11
C ILE A 104 10.84 -1.16 9.42
N ASN A 105 9.76 -1.52 10.11
CA ASN A 105 9.85 -2.37 11.29
C ASN A 105 8.92 -3.59 11.16
N LYS A 106 8.83 -4.42 12.19
CA LYS A 106 8.04 -5.66 12.13
C LYS A 106 6.57 -5.41 11.77
N ASN A 107 5.98 -4.34 12.32
CA ASN A 107 4.53 -4.12 12.27
C ASN A 107 4.15 -2.96 11.35
N GLU A 108 5.02 -1.98 11.15
CA GLU A 108 4.69 -0.71 10.49
C GLU A 108 5.83 -0.25 9.58
N ASN A 109 5.47 0.42 8.48
CA ASN A 109 6.40 1.13 7.63
C ASN A 109 6.04 2.61 7.56
N TYR A 110 7.06 3.45 7.65
CA TYR A 110 6.91 4.89 7.60
C TYR A 110 7.77 5.51 6.50
N LEU A 111 7.21 6.45 5.75
CA LEU A 111 7.98 7.35 4.90
C LEU A 111 8.62 8.41 5.78
N VAL A 112 9.94 8.55 5.67
CA VAL A 112 10.74 9.52 6.44
C VAL A 112 11.35 10.58 5.54
N GLY A 113 11.52 10.29 4.25
CA GLY A 113 12.08 11.22 3.30
C GLY A 113 11.79 10.88 1.84
N PHE A 114 11.90 11.90 0.99
CA PHE A 114 11.83 11.76 -0.46
C PHE A 114 12.82 12.73 -1.10
N VAL A 115 13.61 12.24 -2.05
CA VAL A 115 14.55 13.05 -2.82
C VAL A 115 14.33 12.81 -4.30
N ASP A 116 14.23 13.90 -5.05
CA ASP A 116 14.26 13.92 -6.50
C ASP A 116 15.27 14.98 -6.94
N ASN A 117 16.20 14.61 -7.82
CA ASN A 117 17.20 15.52 -8.36
C ASN A 117 16.79 16.10 -9.74
N THR A 118 15.80 15.52 -10.40
CA THR A 118 15.24 16.00 -11.67
C THR A 118 14.41 17.26 -11.44
N ILE A 119 13.52 17.20 -10.45
CA ILE A 119 12.90 18.36 -9.84
C ILE A 119 13.54 18.44 -8.46
N PRO A 120 14.50 19.36 -8.20
CA PRO A 120 15.31 19.35 -6.98
C PRO A 120 14.42 19.56 -5.77
N ILE A 121 13.92 18.45 -5.24
CA ILE A 121 13.02 18.34 -4.11
C ILE A 121 13.75 17.49 -3.10
N ASN A 122 13.85 18.04 -1.90
CA ASN A 122 14.33 17.31 -0.74
C ASN A 122 13.26 17.46 0.34
N MET A 123 12.46 16.41 0.49
CA MET A 123 11.34 16.38 1.41
C MET A 123 11.66 15.52 2.61
N LYS A 124 11.48 16.11 3.79
CA LYS A 124 11.54 15.44 5.08
C LYS A 124 10.15 15.32 5.65
N TYR A 125 9.80 14.12 6.10
CA TYR A 125 8.61 13.92 6.92
C TYR A 125 8.99 14.17 8.39
N GLU A 126 8.73 15.37 8.91
CA GLU A 126 9.07 15.74 10.29
C GLU A 126 8.31 14.87 11.31
N LYS A 127 7.03 14.60 11.03
CA LYS A 127 6.29 13.45 11.55
C LYS A 127 6.19 12.43 10.40
N PRO A 128 6.80 11.24 10.48
CA PRO A 128 6.76 10.23 9.43
C PRO A 128 5.35 9.82 9.02
N MET A 129 5.17 9.48 7.75
CA MET A 129 3.86 9.03 7.21
C MET A 129 3.76 7.51 7.20
N LEU A 130 2.80 6.95 7.94
CA LEU A 130 2.48 5.53 7.87
C LEU A 130 2.01 5.15 6.45
N PHE A 131 2.65 4.18 5.80
CA PHE A 131 2.20 3.68 4.50
C PHE A 131 1.90 2.18 4.47
N ALA A 132 2.35 1.42 5.48
CA ALA A 132 1.96 0.03 5.67
C ALA A 132 1.83 -0.32 7.15
N LYS A 133 0.83 -1.15 7.47
CA LYS A 133 0.64 -1.77 8.79
C LYS A 133 0.51 -3.28 8.60
N ARG A 134 0.96 -4.07 9.57
CA ARG A 134 0.91 -5.54 9.57
C ARG A 134 0.53 -6.04 10.96
N PRO A 135 -0.32 -7.08 11.05
CA PRO A 135 -1.18 -7.59 9.97
C PRO A 135 -2.29 -6.58 9.61
N ILE A 136 -2.87 -6.72 8.42
CA ILE A 136 -4.14 -6.07 8.04
C ILE A 136 -5.18 -7.16 7.80
N HIS A 137 -6.35 -7.01 8.42
CA HIS A 137 -7.52 -7.85 8.26
C HIS A 137 -8.59 -7.13 7.44
N PHE A 138 -9.49 -7.90 6.82
CA PHE A 138 -10.65 -7.32 6.15
C PHE A 138 -11.48 -6.47 7.12
N SER A 139 -11.94 -5.30 6.65
CA SER A 139 -12.62 -4.25 7.42
C SER A 139 -11.75 -3.43 8.38
N ASP A 140 -10.44 -3.68 8.46
CA ASP A 140 -9.54 -2.76 9.17
C ASP A 140 -9.56 -1.38 8.50
N SER A 141 -9.54 -0.35 9.34
CA SER A 141 -9.47 1.06 8.94
C SER A 141 -8.50 1.78 9.86
N ILE A 142 -7.36 2.19 9.32
CA ILE A 142 -6.28 2.87 10.03
C ILE A 142 -6.19 4.29 9.49
N SER A 143 -6.02 5.26 10.38
CA SER A 143 -5.79 6.65 10.03
C SER A 143 -4.62 7.18 10.84
N ASP A 144 -3.68 7.85 10.18
CA ASP A 144 -2.56 8.53 10.82
C ASP A 144 -2.33 9.90 10.17
N THR A 145 -1.73 10.81 10.92
CA THR A 145 -1.34 12.14 10.42
C THR A 145 0.16 12.22 10.23
N TYR A 146 0.63 13.09 9.36
CA TYR A 146 2.05 13.32 9.13
C TYR A 146 2.30 14.79 8.79
N THR A 147 3.55 15.21 8.88
CA THR A 147 3.98 16.57 8.52
C THR A 147 5.20 16.50 7.63
N THR A 148 5.29 17.43 6.69
CA THR A 148 6.40 17.51 5.74
C THR A 148 7.06 18.89 5.78
N LYS A 149 8.34 18.91 5.48
CA LYS A 149 9.11 20.13 5.20
C LYS A 149 9.98 19.86 3.98
N TYR A 150 9.91 20.74 2.99
CA TYR A 150 10.67 20.59 1.75
C TYR A 150 10.93 21.92 1.08
N ASN A 151 11.91 21.94 0.18
CA ASN A 151 12.21 23.09 -0.66
C ASN A 151 12.04 22.73 -2.13
N ILE A 152 11.50 23.65 -2.93
CA ILE A 152 11.50 23.57 -4.39
C ILE A 152 11.98 24.91 -4.96
N LYS A 153 13.10 24.91 -5.69
CA LYS A 153 13.62 26.13 -6.35
C LYS A 153 13.74 27.34 -5.41
N ASN A 154 14.26 27.14 -4.20
CA ASN A 154 14.41 28.15 -3.14
C ASN A 154 13.11 28.63 -2.49
N LEU A 155 12.00 27.93 -2.72
CA LEU A 155 10.75 28.15 -1.99
C LEU A 155 10.59 27.07 -0.93
N ASP A 156 10.47 27.49 0.33
CA ASP A 156 10.25 26.58 1.45
C ASP A 156 8.77 26.28 1.62
N PHE A 157 8.46 25.00 1.79
CA PHE A 157 7.12 24.52 2.03
C PHE A 157 7.07 23.75 3.34
N LYS A 158 5.93 23.90 4.03
CA LYS A 158 5.51 23.00 5.09
C LYS A 158 4.19 22.38 4.71
N GLY A 159 4.07 21.08 4.93
CA GLY A 159 2.86 20.33 4.69
C GLY A 159 2.39 19.61 5.93
N GLN A 160 1.10 19.33 5.97
CA GLN A 160 0.50 18.40 6.91
C GLN A 160 -0.57 17.61 6.19
N GLY A 161 -0.75 16.35 6.58
CA GLY A 161 -1.72 15.50 5.95
C GLY A 161 -2.19 14.36 6.83
N THR A 162 -3.20 13.67 6.30
CA THR A 162 -3.77 12.45 6.87
C THR A 162 -3.68 11.35 5.81
N VAL A 163 -3.23 10.18 6.23
CA VAL A 163 -3.27 8.94 5.46
C VAL A 163 -4.30 8.00 6.07
N THR A 164 -5.16 7.43 5.23
CA THR A 164 -6.18 6.46 5.62
C THR A 164 -5.98 5.17 4.83
N ILE A 165 -5.81 4.05 5.54
CA ILE A 165 -5.61 2.71 4.97
C ILE A 165 -6.84 1.86 5.33
N ILE A 166 -7.56 1.36 4.31
CA ILE A 166 -8.79 0.58 4.49
C ILE A 166 -8.70 -0.73 3.73
N ALA A 167 -8.83 -1.86 4.42
CA ALA A 167 -8.99 -3.16 3.79
C ALA A 167 -10.46 -3.41 3.44
N ASP A 168 -10.87 -2.97 2.25
CA ASP A 168 -12.28 -2.81 1.92
C ASP A 168 -12.89 -3.97 1.12
N GLY A 169 -12.10 -4.97 0.71
CA GLY A 169 -12.63 -6.14 0.02
C GLY A 169 -11.68 -7.32 0.01
N TYR A 170 -12.22 -8.51 -0.27
CA TYR A 170 -11.40 -9.70 -0.55
C TYR A 170 -12.01 -10.56 -1.66
N GLY A 171 -11.18 -11.39 -2.28
CA GLY A 171 -11.63 -12.35 -3.28
C GLY A 171 -10.55 -12.79 -4.25
N THR A 172 -10.87 -12.77 -5.53
CA THR A 172 -10.01 -13.24 -6.63
C THR A 172 -9.65 -12.09 -7.56
N LEU A 173 -8.37 -11.95 -7.86
CA LEU A 173 -7.82 -11.01 -8.83
C LEU A 173 -7.41 -11.78 -10.10
N VAL A 174 -7.89 -11.35 -11.25
CA VAL A 174 -7.49 -11.88 -12.56
C VAL A 174 -6.69 -10.80 -13.28
N LEU A 175 -5.46 -11.12 -13.66
CA LEU A 175 -4.55 -10.28 -14.44
C LEU A 175 -4.19 -10.99 -15.75
N PRO A 176 -3.61 -10.29 -16.75
CA PRO A 176 -3.20 -10.92 -18.00
C PRO A 176 -2.22 -12.08 -17.82
N ASN A 177 -1.43 -12.04 -16.73
CA ASN A 177 -0.41 -13.04 -16.42
C ASN A 177 -0.87 -14.13 -15.43
N GLY A 178 -2.10 -14.08 -14.92
CA GLY A 178 -2.56 -15.12 -14.00
C GLY A 178 -3.78 -14.75 -13.16
N LYS A 179 -4.21 -15.76 -12.39
CA LYS A 179 -5.32 -15.67 -11.45
C LYS A 179 -4.78 -15.84 -10.03
N PHE A 180 -5.11 -14.89 -9.16
CA PHE A 180 -4.68 -14.84 -7.77
C PHE A 180 -5.91 -14.94 -6.87
N GLU A 181 -6.01 -16.03 -6.14
CA GLU A 181 -7.11 -16.27 -5.19
C GLU A 181 -6.70 -15.81 -3.78
N ASN A 182 -7.70 -15.61 -2.92
CA ASN A 182 -7.49 -15.21 -1.52
C ASN A 182 -6.72 -13.88 -1.36
N VAL A 183 -6.99 -12.90 -2.22
CA VAL A 183 -6.37 -11.57 -2.14
C VAL A 183 -7.18 -10.63 -1.26
N LEU A 184 -6.50 -9.74 -0.56
CA LEU A 184 -7.08 -8.63 0.20
C LEU A 184 -6.87 -7.32 -0.56
N ARG A 185 -7.93 -6.55 -0.78
CA ARG A 185 -7.86 -5.23 -1.40
C ARG A 185 -7.69 -4.17 -0.32
N VAL A 186 -6.56 -3.47 -0.37
CA VAL A 186 -6.24 -2.35 0.51
C VAL A 186 -6.35 -1.05 -0.29
N LYS A 187 -7.15 -0.11 0.21
CA LYS A 187 -7.28 1.24 -0.33
C LYS A 187 -6.53 2.20 0.57
N ILE A 188 -5.57 2.93 0.02
CA ILE A 188 -4.84 4.00 0.70
C ILE A 188 -5.35 5.34 0.15
N THR A 189 -5.67 6.28 1.04
CA THR A 189 -6.07 7.65 0.68
C THR A 189 -5.20 8.63 1.44
N GLN A 190 -4.56 9.54 0.72
CA GLN A 190 -3.75 10.61 1.29
C GLN A 190 -4.45 11.95 1.02
N GLN A 191 -4.59 12.77 2.05
CA GLN A 191 -5.02 14.16 1.92
C GLN A 191 -3.94 15.04 2.53
N GLN A 192 -3.37 15.93 1.74
CA GLN A 192 -2.27 16.81 2.14
C GLN A 192 -2.62 18.27 1.85
N LYS A 193 -2.21 19.17 2.75
CA LYS A 193 -2.20 20.60 2.52
C LYS A 193 -0.77 21.13 2.70
N ASP A 194 -0.31 21.86 1.70
CA ASP A 194 1.00 22.51 1.68
C ASP A 194 0.86 24.03 1.79
N THR A 195 1.83 24.67 2.42
CA THR A 195 1.90 26.13 2.60
C THR A 195 3.31 26.61 2.29
N LEU A 196 3.39 27.63 1.42
CA LEU A 196 4.63 28.37 1.16
C LEU A 196 4.98 29.20 2.40
N VAL A 197 6.24 29.14 2.83
CA VAL A 197 6.78 29.79 4.04
C VAL A 197 7.70 30.94 3.67
#